data_AF-A0A251K7I8-F1
#
_entry.id   AF-A0A251K7I8-F1
#
_cell.length_a   1.000
_cell.length_b   1.000
_cell.length_c   1.000
_cell.angle_alpha   90.00
_cell.angle_beta   90.00
_cell.angle_gamma   90.00
#
_symmetry.space_group_name_H-M   'P 1'
#
loop_
_entity.id
_entity.type
_entity.pdbx_description
1 polymer ?
#
loop_
_entity_poly.entity_id
_entity_poly.type
_entity_poly.pdbx_seq_one_letter_code
_entity_poly.pdbx_strand_id
1 'polypeptide(L)'
;MGGQTQGEVEVIHSWSAPRSLSTSIMYSFAQRDDMEVLDEPLYATFLKVTGAERPYRDEVLSKMESDPNKVVNEVIFGPGEKKYRFCKHIAKQRLPGLPNDLMKKGKHFILIRNPLDILPSFRKVVPPSFLELGLAELVSIYSDLSQMGKPPAVVDAADLQQDPEGTLRGLCKDLEIPFDDAMLRWEAGPKPIDGVWAPWWYKSVHQSTGFNQARKYPQPFPFSLYDLLEKSIPLYNMLRRHVRQMTGLLKSPLPPPDIPIPANEKLLAWVGDEILPRESAKVSVFDSVVQGGDSVWEGLRVYNRKIFKLDEHLDRLFDSAKALAFKNVPTREEVKKAIFITLIRNGMFDNAHIRLSLTRGKKVTSGMSPAFNLYGCTLIVLPEWKPPVYDNSHGITLVTATTRRNSPNNLDSKIHHNNLLNNILAKIEGNNADAGDAIMLDKDGYVSETNATNIFLVKKGRVLTPHADYCLPGITRATVMDLVVKEGFVLEERRISLSEFHTADEVWTTGTMGELTPVVKIDGREIGDGQVGPVTQRLQNAYKGLTEESGVPIPSYQQEEFE
;
A
#
# COMPACT_ATOMS: atom_id res chain seq x y z
N MET A 1 -12.28 -60.48 -10.62
CA MET A 1 -13.31 -59.43 -10.72
C MET A 1 -13.44 -58.75 -9.37
N GLY A 2 -12.66 -57.70 -9.14
CA GLY A 2 -12.84 -56.80 -8.02
C GLY A 2 -13.34 -55.48 -8.59
N GLY A 3 -14.64 -55.22 -8.50
CA GLY A 3 -15.21 -53.95 -8.91
C GLY A 3 -14.71 -52.87 -7.96
N GLN A 4 -13.73 -52.08 -8.41
CA GLN A 4 -13.46 -50.79 -7.79
C GLN A 4 -14.68 -49.91 -8.10
N THR A 5 -15.40 -49.52 -7.06
CA THR A 5 -16.30 -48.37 -7.11
C THR A 5 -15.54 -47.18 -7.72
N GLN A 6 -15.93 -46.74 -8.92
CA GLN A 6 -15.45 -45.51 -9.53
C GLN A 6 -15.72 -44.36 -8.54
N GLY A 7 -14.66 -43.89 -7.88
CA GLY A 7 -14.73 -42.70 -7.03
C GLY A 7 -15.06 -41.47 -7.88
N GLU A 8 -15.73 -40.49 -7.28
CA GLU A 8 -15.94 -39.19 -7.90
C GLU A 8 -14.59 -38.51 -8.14
N VAL A 9 -14.31 -38.11 -9.39
CA VAL A 9 -13.03 -37.49 -9.77
C VAL A 9 -12.95 -36.08 -9.20
N GLU A 10 -11.89 -35.77 -8.47
CA GLU A 10 -11.65 -34.42 -7.94
C GLU A 10 -11.01 -33.53 -9.02
N VAL A 11 -11.76 -32.54 -9.50
CA VAL A 11 -11.28 -31.64 -10.57
C VAL A 11 -10.49 -30.46 -10.01
N ILE A 12 -9.35 -30.16 -10.63
CA ILE A 12 -8.51 -29.00 -10.36
C ILE A 12 -8.48 -28.10 -11.60
N HIS A 13 -8.90 -26.85 -11.44
CA HIS A 13 -8.97 -25.85 -12.49
C HIS A 13 -7.82 -24.86 -12.38
N SER A 14 -6.99 -24.82 -13.43
CA SER A 14 -5.92 -23.83 -13.60
C SER A 14 -6.35 -22.75 -14.57
N TRP A 15 -6.66 -21.55 -14.08
CA TRP A 15 -7.02 -20.41 -14.91
C TRP A 15 -5.80 -19.56 -15.23
N SER A 16 -5.56 -19.27 -16.51
CA SER A 16 -4.38 -18.50 -16.92
C SER A 16 -4.64 -17.57 -18.10
N ALA A 17 -3.80 -16.54 -18.25
CA ALA A 17 -3.65 -15.83 -19.51
C ALA A 17 -2.75 -16.64 -20.47
N PRO A 18 -2.85 -16.45 -21.79
CA PRO A 18 -1.90 -17.05 -22.73
C PRO A 18 -0.46 -16.67 -22.37
N ARG A 19 0.48 -17.59 -22.62
CA ARG A 19 1.93 -17.41 -22.37
C ARG A 19 2.32 -17.20 -20.89
N SER A 20 1.46 -17.56 -19.95
CA SER A 20 1.73 -17.50 -18.50
C SER A 20 2.40 -18.75 -17.91
N LEU A 21 3.06 -19.60 -18.72
CA LEU A 21 3.60 -20.91 -18.33
C LEU A 21 2.53 -21.96 -17.95
N SER A 22 1.27 -21.77 -18.37
CA SER A 22 0.19 -22.71 -18.08
C SER A 22 0.43 -24.11 -18.63
N THR A 23 1.05 -24.24 -19.81
CA THR A 23 1.43 -25.56 -20.34
C THR A 23 2.54 -26.23 -19.54
N SER A 24 3.50 -25.46 -18.99
CA SER A 24 4.53 -26.02 -18.09
C SER A 24 3.92 -26.54 -16.79
N ILE A 25 2.93 -25.81 -16.23
CA ILE A 25 2.15 -26.29 -15.09
C ILE A 25 1.34 -27.54 -15.44
N MET A 26 0.71 -27.57 -16.62
CA MET A 26 0.02 -28.77 -17.10
C MET A 26 0.95 -29.99 -17.17
N TYR A 27 2.16 -29.83 -17.72
CA TYR A 27 3.16 -30.92 -17.78
C TYR A 27 3.63 -31.36 -16.41
N SER A 28 3.80 -30.42 -15.49
CA SER A 28 4.13 -30.67 -14.08
C SER A 28 3.07 -31.53 -13.39
N PHE A 29 1.78 -31.16 -13.50
CA PHE A 29 0.69 -31.96 -12.92
C PHE A 29 0.51 -33.31 -13.62
N ALA A 30 0.82 -33.41 -14.91
CA ALA A 30 0.77 -34.67 -15.67
C ALA A 30 1.81 -35.71 -15.22
N GLN A 31 2.82 -35.33 -14.43
CA GLN A 31 3.82 -36.29 -13.93
C GLN A 31 3.32 -37.11 -12.74
N ARG A 32 2.16 -36.77 -12.17
CA ARG A 32 1.62 -37.47 -11.03
C ARG A 32 0.85 -38.71 -11.47
N ASP A 33 1.10 -39.82 -10.80
CA ASP A 33 0.41 -41.08 -11.11
C ASP A 33 -1.10 -41.07 -10.79
N ASP A 34 -1.54 -40.14 -9.95
CA ASP A 34 -2.92 -39.97 -9.50
C ASP A 34 -3.72 -38.91 -10.28
N MET A 35 -3.15 -38.37 -11.37
CA MET A 35 -3.68 -37.25 -12.13
C MET A 35 -3.93 -37.61 -13.60
N GLU A 36 -5.10 -37.22 -14.12
CA GLU A 36 -5.33 -37.10 -15.56
C GLU A 36 -5.47 -35.63 -15.95
N VAL A 37 -5.22 -35.30 -17.22
CA VAL A 37 -5.04 -33.91 -17.67
C VAL A 37 -5.89 -33.61 -18.89
N LEU A 38 -6.56 -32.47 -18.87
CA LEU A 38 -7.28 -31.89 -20.00
C LEU A 38 -6.64 -30.56 -20.41
N ASP A 39 -6.21 -30.47 -21.67
CA ASP A 39 -5.66 -29.24 -22.26
C ASP A 39 -6.78 -28.40 -22.89
N GLU A 40 -7.09 -27.26 -22.28
CA GLU A 40 -8.09 -26.26 -22.73
C GLU A 40 -9.43 -26.87 -23.20
N PRO A 41 -10.12 -27.66 -22.35
CA PRO A 41 -11.35 -28.36 -22.76
C PRO A 41 -12.45 -27.42 -23.26
N LEU A 42 -12.45 -26.16 -22.80
CA LEU A 42 -13.42 -25.13 -23.22
C LEU A 42 -13.13 -24.50 -24.59
N TYR A 43 -12.01 -24.84 -25.23
CA TYR A 43 -11.56 -24.08 -26.40
C TYR A 43 -12.46 -24.26 -27.62
N ALA A 44 -13.00 -25.47 -27.85
CA ALA A 44 -13.93 -25.71 -28.94
C ALA A 44 -15.24 -24.94 -28.77
N THR A 45 -15.79 -24.91 -27.54
CA THR A 45 -16.92 -24.04 -27.21
C THR A 45 -16.60 -22.57 -27.48
N PHE A 46 -15.43 -22.10 -27.08
CA PHE A 46 -14.99 -20.73 -27.33
C PHE A 46 -14.96 -20.41 -28.84
N LEU A 47 -14.33 -21.25 -29.67
CA LEU A 47 -14.22 -21.04 -31.11
C LEU A 47 -15.59 -21.09 -31.81
N LYS A 48 -16.48 -21.99 -31.35
CA LYS A 48 -17.83 -22.13 -31.89
C LYS A 48 -18.69 -20.90 -31.61
N VAL A 49 -18.67 -20.41 -30.36
CA VAL A 49 -19.51 -19.29 -29.93
C VAL A 49 -18.99 -17.94 -30.44
N THR A 50 -17.67 -17.72 -30.38
CA THR A 50 -17.07 -16.43 -30.74
C THR A 50 -16.81 -16.28 -32.24
N GLY A 51 -16.73 -17.39 -32.98
CA GLY A 51 -16.28 -17.37 -34.36
C GLY A 51 -14.82 -16.97 -34.54
N ALA A 52 -14.00 -17.04 -33.49
CA ALA A 52 -12.60 -16.63 -33.57
C ALA A 52 -11.83 -17.49 -34.59
N GLU A 53 -11.23 -16.82 -35.57
CA GLU A 53 -10.47 -17.47 -36.64
C GLU A 53 -9.09 -17.95 -36.16
N ARG A 54 -8.77 -19.21 -36.43
CA ARG A 54 -7.47 -19.83 -36.12
C ARG A 54 -7.09 -20.83 -37.21
N PRO A 55 -5.79 -21.00 -37.54
CA PRO A 55 -5.36 -21.97 -38.55
C PRO A 55 -5.79 -23.42 -38.28
N TYR A 56 -6.02 -23.76 -37.02
CA TYR A 56 -6.42 -25.09 -36.54
C TYR A 56 -7.88 -25.15 -36.06
N ARG A 57 -8.71 -24.15 -36.40
CA ARG A 57 -10.09 -24.02 -35.89
C ARG A 57 -10.95 -25.26 -36.18
N ASP A 58 -10.99 -25.68 -37.44
CA ASP A 58 -11.86 -26.79 -37.86
C ASP A 58 -11.39 -28.14 -37.31
N GLU A 59 -10.07 -28.29 -37.10
CA GLU A 59 -9.51 -29.44 -36.41
C GLU A 59 -9.92 -29.49 -34.93
N VAL A 60 -9.92 -28.35 -34.23
CA VAL A 60 -10.44 -28.26 -32.85
C VAL A 60 -11.92 -28.64 -32.80
N LEU A 61 -12.74 -28.05 -33.68
CA LEU A 61 -14.20 -28.28 -33.68
C LEU A 61 -14.61 -29.70 -34.09
N SER A 62 -13.76 -30.43 -34.83
CA SER A 62 -14.02 -31.83 -35.20
C SER A 62 -13.55 -32.84 -34.16
N LYS A 63 -12.56 -32.49 -33.32
CA LYS A 63 -11.95 -33.41 -32.35
C LYS A 63 -12.39 -33.19 -30.90
N MET A 64 -12.98 -32.04 -30.58
CA MET A 64 -13.35 -31.68 -29.21
C MET A 64 -14.84 -31.37 -29.10
N GLU A 65 -15.42 -31.71 -27.95
CA GLU A 65 -16.80 -31.35 -27.63
C GLU A 65 -16.94 -29.81 -27.52
N SER A 66 -17.96 -29.27 -28.17
CA SER A 66 -18.20 -27.84 -28.29
C SER A 66 -19.48 -27.38 -27.58
N ASP A 67 -20.34 -28.31 -27.17
CA ASP A 67 -21.53 -28.02 -26.38
C ASP A 67 -21.16 -27.63 -24.93
N PRO A 68 -21.58 -26.44 -24.46
CA PRO A 68 -21.28 -25.95 -23.11
C PRO A 68 -21.67 -26.90 -21.96
N ASN A 69 -22.79 -27.61 -22.09
CA ASN A 69 -23.28 -28.50 -21.04
C ASN A 69 -22.49 -29.81 -21.04
N LYS A 70 -22.28 -30.40 -22.22
CA LYS A 70 -21.52 -31.65 -22.34
C LYS A 70 -20.07 -31.47 -21.94
N VAL A 71 -19.41 -30.38 -22.35
CA VAL A 71 -18.01 -30.15 -21.99
C VAL A 71 -17.83 -30.02 -20.47
N VAL A 72 -18.76 -29.38 -19.76
CA VAL A 72 -18.66 -29.27 -18.31
C VAL A 72 -19.06 -30.59 -17.63
N ASN A 73 -20.22 -31.16 -17.96
CA ASN A 73 -20.77 -32.29 -17.21
C ASN A 73 -20.17 -33.65 -17.60
N GLU A 74 -19.85 -33.85 -18.88
CA GLU A 74 -19.41 -35.14 -19.42
C GLU A 74 -17.89 -35.19 -19.67
N VAL A 75 -17.23 -34.06 -19.93
CA VAL A 75 -15.77 -34.03 -20.16
C VAL A 75 -15.02 -33.60 -18.90
N ILE A 76 -15.34 -32.44 -18.34
CA ILE A 76 -14.66 -31.91 -17.15
C ILE A 76 -15.03 -32.71 -15.90
N PHE A 77 -16.33 -32.93 -15.64
CA PHE A 77 -16.83 -33.68 -14.48
C PHE A 77 -17.27 -35.11 -14.82
N GLY A 78 -16.99 -35.60 -16.03
CA GLY A 78 -17.30 -36.96 -16.42
C GLY A 78 -16.49 -38.01 -15.65
N PRO A 79 -16.78 -39.31 -15.86
CA PRO A 79 -16.00 -40.40 -15.25
C PRO A 79 -14.52 -40.30 -15.66
N GLY A 80 -13.62 -40.71 -14.77
CA GLY A 80 -12.17 -40.70 -15.00
C GLY A 80 -11.51 -41.94 -14.43
N GLU A 81 -10.27 -42.18 -14.83
CA GLU A 81 -9.48 -43.35 -14.39
C GLU A 81 -8.59 -43.03 -13.19
N LYS A 82 -8.40 -41.74 -12.92
CA LYS A 82 -7.52 -41.21 -11.88
C LYS A 82 -8.31 -40.50 -10.79
N LYS A 83 -7.68 -40.32 -9.63
CA LYS A 83 -8.31 -39.65 -8.49
C LYS A 83 -8.57 -38.16 -8.80
N TYR A 84 -7.59 -37.51 -9.41
CA TYR A 84 -7.65 -36.10 -9.74
C TYR A 84 -7.67 -35.87 -11.25
N ARG A 85 -8.33 -34.79 -11.67
CA ARG A 85 -8.31 -34.29 -13.05
C ARG A 85 -7.90 -32.83 -13.10
N PHE A 86 -6.79 -32.55 -13.76
CA PHE A 86 -6.30 -31.20 -13.97
C PHE A 86 -6.82 -30.62 -15.29
N CYS A 87 -7.54 -29.51 -15.23
CA CYS A 87 -8.00 -28.77 -16.38
C CYS A 87 -7.17 -27.50 -16.56
N LYS A 88 -6.35 -27.45 -17.61
CA LYS A 88 -5.69 -26.22 -18.04
C LYS A 88 -6.69 -25.35 -18.78
N HIS A 89 -6.99 -24.16 -18.26
CA HIS A 89 -7.88 -23.19 -18.90
C HIS A 89 -7.16 -21.91 -19.28
N ILE A 90 -7.54 -21.34 -20.43
CA ILE A 90 -7.26 -19.94 -20.74
C ILE A 90 -8.49 -19.11 -20.36
N ALA A 91 -8.31 -18.09 -19.53
CA ALA A 91 -9.40 -17.36 -18.88
C ALA A 91 -10.48 -16.85 -19.84
N LYS A 92 -10.07 -16.33 -21.01
CA LYS A 92 -11.00 -15.85 -22.04
C LYS A 92 -11.94 -16.91 -22.63
N GLN A 93 -11.64 -18.20 -22.45
CA GLN A 93 -12.50 -19.30 -22.89
C GLN A 93 -13.69 -19.51 -21.94
N ARG A 94 -13.67 -18.89 -20.75
CA ARG A 94 -14.82 -18.86 -19.85
C ARG A 94 -15.87 -17.88 -20.37
N LEU A 95 -16.68 -18.34 -21.33
CA LEU A 95 -17.76 -17.56 -21.91
C LEU A 95 -18.99 -17.51 -20.98
N PRO A 96 -19.79 -16.43 -21.04
CA PRO A 96 -21.13 -16.43 -20.47
C PRO A 96 -21.97 -17.59 -21.02
N GLY A 97 -22.74 -18.27 -20.16
CA GLY A 97 -23.58 -19.41 -20.55
C GLY A 97 -22.97 -20.79 -20.32
N LEU A 98 -21.72 -20.89 -19.86
CA LEU A 98 -21.19 -22.15 -19.31
C LEU A 98 -21.93 -22.52 -18.01
N PRO A 99 -22.16 -23.81 -17.74
CA PRO A 99 -22.78 -24.25 -16.49
C PRO A 99 -22.07 -23.72 -15.24
N ASN A 100 -22.85 -23.25 -14.27
CA ASN A 100 -22.34 -22.71 -13.00
C ASN A 100 -21.50 -23.73 -12.20
N ASP A 101 -21.74 -25.02 -12.42
CA ASP A 101 -20.98 -26.11 -11.81
C ASP A 101 -19.48 -26.00 -12.07
N LEU A 102 -19.08 -25.44 -13.21
CA LEU A 102 -17.68 -25.17 -13.55
C LEU A 102 -16.97 -24.30 -12.52
N MET A 103 -17.67 -23.40 -11.84
CA MET A 103 -17.11 -22.52 -10.81
C MET A 103 -17.43 -22.97 -9.38
N LYS A 104 -18.52 -23.75 -9.21
CA LYS A 104 -18.97 -24.20 -7.88
C LYS A 104 -18.26 -25.47 -7.41
N LYS A 105 -17.90 -26.35 -8.35
CA LYS A 105 -17.28 -27.65 -8.12
C LYS A 105 -15.80 -27.61 -8.46
N GLY A 106 -15.05 -28.52 -7.83
CA GLY A 106 -13.61 -28.61 -8.01
C GLY A 106 -12.83 -27.56 -7.20
N LYS A 107 -11.50 -27.63 -7.34
CA LYS A 107 -10.53 -26.76 -6.70
C LYS A 107 -9.97 -25.79 -7.75
N HIS A 108 -9.79 -24.52 -7.41
CA HIS A 108 -9.40 -23.49 -8.38
C HIS A 108 -8.12 -22.78 -7.97
N PHE A 109 -7.25 -22.52 -8.94
CA PHE A 109 -6.17 -21.55 -8.79
C PHE A 109 -6.00 -20.72 -10.06
N ILE A 110 -5.35 -19.57 -9.90
CA ILE A 110 -5.05 -18.63 -10.96
C ILE A 110 -3.54 -18.53 -11.13
N LEU A 111 -3.08 -18.73 -12.36
CA LEU A 111 -1.69 -18.54 -12.77
C LEU A 111 -1.56 -17.21 -13.52
N ILE A 112 -0.88 -16.25 -12.90
CA ILE A 112 -0.59 -14.95 -13.49
C ILE A 112 0.86 -14.89 -13.99
N ARG A 113 1.11 -13.97 -14.93
CA ARG A 113 2.47 -13.61 -15.34
C ARG A 113 2.48 -12.14 -15.70
N ASN A 114 3.58 -11.46 -15.40
CA ASN A 114 3.73 -10.05 -15.71
C ASN A 114 3.52 -9.79 -17.22
N PRO A 115 2.61 -8.86 -17.60
CA PRO A 115 2.38 -8.50 -19.01
C PRO A 115 3.66 -8.10 -19.76
N LEU A 116 4.68 -7.54 -19.09
CA LEU A 116 6.00 -7.26 -19.67
C LEU A 116 6.68 -8.51 -20.26
N ASP A 117 6.45 -9.68 -19.67
CA ASP A 117 7.04 -10.95 -20.10
C ASP A 117 6.12 -11.74 -21.05
N ILE A 118 4.81 -11.46 -21.02
CA ILE A 118 3.82 -12.07 -21.91
C ILE A 118 3.90 -11.45 -23.32
N LEU A 119 3.71 -10.12 -23.37
CA LEU A 119 3.40 -9.37 -24.59
C LEU A 119 4.42 -9.55 -25.74
N PRO A 120 5.75 -9.50 -25.51
CA PRO A 120 6.73 -9.64 -26.58
C PRO A 120 6.69 -11.02 -27.27
N SER A 121 6.29 -12.06 -26.54
CA SER A 121 6.18 -13.42 -27.06
C SER A 121 4.78 -13.73 -27.61
N PHE A 122 3.74 -13.14 -27.01
CA PHE A 122 2.35 -13.34 -27.40
C PHE A 122 2.07 -12.83 -28.83
N ARG A 123 2.59 -11.64 -29.17
CA ARG A 123 2.43 -11.03 -30.50
C ARG A 123 2.95 -11.87 -31.68
N LYS A 124 3.78 -12.90 -31.40
CA LYS A 124 4.35 -13.78 -32.43
C LYS A 124 3.38 -14.88 -32.86
N VAL A 125 2.32 -15.11 -32.08
CA VAL A 125 1.38 -16.22 -32.30
C VAL A 125 0.03 -15.70 -32.76
N VAL A 126 -0.48 -14.64 -32.12
CA VAL A 126 -1.74 -13.99 -32.49
C VAL A 126 -1.61 -12.47 -32.41
N PRO A 127 -2.42 -11.69 -33.15
CA PRO A 127 -2.51 -10.24 -32.96
C PRO A 127 -2.86 -9.92 -31.50
N PRO A 128 -2.00 -9.19 -30.78
CA PRO A 128 -2.22 -8.94 -29.36
C PRO A 128 -3.34 -7.90 -29.19
N SER A 129 -4.33 -8.23 -28.36
CA SER A 129 -5.39 -7.31 -27.94
C SER A 129 -5.71 -7.53 -26.47
N PHE A 130 -6.42 -6.58 -25.86
CA PHE A 130 -6.83 -6.68 -24.46
C PHE A 130 -7.71 -7.92 -24.21
N LEU A 131 -8.66 -8.19 -25.09
CA LEU A 131 -9.52 -9.38 -25.04
C LEU A 131 -8.73 -10.68 -25.28
N GLU A 132 -7.74 -10.65 -26.19
CA GLU A 132 -6.93 -11.82 -26.49
C GLU A 132 -6.02 -12.24 -25.31
N LEU A 133 -5.62 -11.29 -24.46
CA LEU A 133 -4.81 -11.57 -23.25
C LEU A 133 -5.59 -12.25 -22.13
N GLY A 134 -6.89 -11.98 -21.98
CA GLY A 134 -7.71 -12.67 -20.97
C GLY A 134 -7.47 -12.23 -19.51
N LEU A 135 -6.79 -11.11 -19.25
CA LEU A 135 -6.47 -10.67 -17.88
C LEU A 135 -7.71 -10.16 -17.13
N ALA A 136 -8.66 -9.54 -17.84
CA ALA A 136 -9.91 -9.08 -17.24
C ALA A 136 -10.76 -10.27 -16.79
N GLU A 137 -10.74 -11.34 -17.57
CA GLU A 137 -11.43 -12.59 -17.27
C GLU A 137 -10.81 -13.30 -16.07
N LEU A 138 -9.48 -13.24 -15.89
CA LEU A 138 -8.83 -13.71 -14.66
C LEU A 138 -9.30 -12.94 -13.42
N VAL A 139 -9.39 -11.62 -13.53
CA VAL A 139 -9.93 -10.75 -12.47
C VAL A 139 -11.38 -11.11 -12.15
N SER A 140 -12.21 -11.31 -13.16
CA SER A 140 -13.61 -11.76 -12.99
C SER A 140 -13.69 -13.13 -12.31
N ILE A 141 -12.87 -14.11 -12.73
CA ILE A 141 -12.79 -15.44 -12.10
C ILE A 141 -12.42 -15.33 -10.61
N TYR A 142 -11.40 -14.53 -10.28
CA TYR A 142 -11.01 -14.30 -8.89
C TYR A 142 -12.16 -13.71 -8.07
N SER A 143 -12.83 -12.69 -8.61
CA SER A 143 -13.95 -12.02 -7.96
C SER A 143 -15.11 -12.98 -7.69
N ASP A 144 -15.53 -13.75 -8.69
CA ASP A 144 -16.66 -14.67 -8.56
C ASP A 144 -16.41 -15.75 -7.49
N LEU A 145 -15.23 -16.36 -7.52
CA LEU A 145 -14.84 -17.37 -6.54
C LEU A 145 -14.70 -16.80 -5.12
N SER A 146 -14.19 -15.57 -5.00
CA SER A 146 -14.11 -14.88 -3.72
C SER A 146 -15.48 -14.57 -3.13
N GLN A 147 -16.44 -14.14 -3.96
CA GLN A 147 -17.83 -13.90 -3.53
C GLN A 147 -18.54 -15.19 -3.08
N MET A 148 -18.15 -16.35 -3.63
CA MET A 148 -18.61 -17.66 -3.18
C MET A 148 -17.95 -18.13 -1.86
N GLY A 149 -17.08 -17.32 -1.24
CA GLY A 149 -16.36 -17.67 -0.02
C GLY A 149 -15.19 -18.64 -0.24
N LYS A 150 -14.76 -18.84 -1.50
CA LYS A 150 -13.67 -19.73 -1.89
C LYS A 150 -12.63 -18.99 -2.75
N PRO A 151 -11.93 -17.97 -2.21
CA PRO A 151 -10.93 -17.23 -2.98
C PRO A 151 -9.84 -18.19 -3.48
N PRO A 152 -9.54 -18.22 -4.80
CA PRO A 152 -8.60 -19.17 -5.36
C PRO A 152 -7.17 -18.78 -4.98
N ALA A 153 -6.28 -19.78 -4.89
CA ALA A 153 -4.85 -19.50 -4.80
C ALA A 153 -4.37 -18.74 -6.04
N VAL A 154 -3.50 -17.75 -5.87
CA VAL A 154 -2.88 -17.02 -6.97
C VAL A 154 -1.38 -17.31 -6.98
N VAL A 155 -0.88 -17.77 -8.13
CA VAL A 155 0.53 -18.12 -8.35
C VAL A 155 1.09 -17.22 -9.43
N ASP A 156 2.23 -16.57 -9.17
CA ASP A 156 2.98 -15.85 -10.20
C ASP A 156 3.96 -16.80 -10.90
N ALA A 157 3.95 -16.78 -12.23
CA ALA A 157 4.87 -17.53 -13.06
C ALA A 157 6.35 -17.21 -12.74
N ALA A 158 6.67 -15.99 -12.28
CA ALA A 158 8.02 -15.65 -11.85
C ALA A 158 8.48 -16.47 -10.64
N ASP A 159 7.59 -16.71 -9.67
CA ASP A 159 7.90 -17.52 -8.47
C ASP A 159 8.15 -18.98 -8.86
N LEU A 160 7.32 -19.52 -9.77
CA LEU A 160 7.52 -20.86 -10.34
C LEU A 160 8.87 -21.02 -11.06
N GLN A 161 9.39 -19.96 -11.69
CA GLN A 161 10.69 -20.02 -12.37
C GLN A 161 11.86 -19.84 -11.41
N GLN A 162 11.67 -19.13 -10.29
CA GLN A 162 12.72 -18.85 -9.31
C GLN A 162 12.86 -19.97 -8.27
N ASP A 163 11.75 -20.45 -7.73
CA ASP A 163 11.66 -21.53 -6.74
C ASP A 163 10.47 -22.45 -7.09
N PRO A 164 10.65 -23.37 -8.06
CA PRO A 164 9.58 -24.25 -8.50
C PRO A 164 9.05 -25.15 -7.38
N GLU A 165 9.94 -25.69 -6.55
CA GLU A 165 9.58 -26.61 -5.47
C GLU A 165 8.80 -25.90 -4.37
N GLY A 166 9.31 -24.77 -3.85
CA GLY A 166 8.63 -24.00 -2.82
C GLY A 166 7.24 -23.53 -3.29
N THR A 167 7.16 -23.07 -4.54
CA THR A 167 5.90 -22.60 -5.13
C THR A 167 4.89 -23.73 -5.31
N LEU A 168 5.30 -24.89 -5.84
CA LEU A 168 4.41 -26.04 -6.02
C LEU A 168 3.98 -26.67 -4.69
N ARG A 169 4.86 -26.77 -3.70
CA ARG A 169 4.48 -27.21 -2.34
C ARG A 169 3.41 -26.29 -1.74
N GLY A 170 3.58 -24.97 -1.90
CA GLY A 170 2.58 -23.97 -1.48
C GLY A 170 1.24 -24.16 -2.20
N LEU A 171 1.27 -24.31 -3.53
CA LEU A 171 0.07 -24.54 -4.32
C LEU A 171 -0.64 -25.86 -3.96
N CYS A 172 0.09 -26.98 -3.82
CA CYS A 172 -0.48 -28.27 -3.42
C CYS A 172 -1.15 -28.18 -2.04
N LYS A 173 -0.53 -27.47 -1.09
CA LYS A 173 -1.13 -27.20 0.22
C LYS A 173 -2.43 -26.40 0.10
N ASP A 174 -2.46 -25.36 -0.72
CA ASP A 174 -3.65 -24.53 -0.94
C ASP A 174 -4.78 -25.30 -1.64
N LEU A 175 -4.42 -26.25 -2.50
CA LEU A 175 -5.35 -27.17 -3.15
C LEU A 175 -5.68 -28.38 -2.28
N GLU A 176 -5.09 -28.54 -1.10
CA GLU A 176 -5.25 -29.71 -0.21
C GLU A 176 -4.96 -31.05 -0.92
N ILE A 177 -3.91 -31.09 -1.74
CA ILE A 177 -3.40 -32.31 -2.39
C ILE A 177 -1.96 -32.58 -1.94
N PRO A 178 -1.49 -33.85 -1.92
CA PRO A 178 -0.10 -34.13 -1.60
C PRO A 178 0.82 -33.57 -2.69
N PHE A 179 1.94 -32.97 -2.31
CA PHE A 179 3.01 -32.62 -3.24
C PHE A 179 3.72 -33.90 -3.72
N ASP A 180 4.14 -33.92 -4.98
CA ASP A 180 4.87 -35.02 -5.60
C ASP A 180 6.12 -34.46 -6.29
N ASP A 181 7.30 -35.00 -5.96
CA ASP A 181 8.58 -34.56 -6.52
C ASP A 181 8.65 -34.75 -8.04
N ALA A 182 7.89 -35.69 -8.61
CA ALA A 182 7.79 -35.90 -10.05
C ALA A 182 7.29 -34.65 -10.79
N MET A 183 6.53 -33.78 -10.12
CA MET A 183 6.01 -32.54 -10.67
C MET A 183 7.11 -31.55 -11.12
N LEU A 184 8.35 -31.72 -10.66
CA LEU A 184 9.45 -30.79 -10.93
C LEU A 184 10.11 -30.99 -12.30
N ARG A 185 9.96 -32.16 -12.91
CA ARG A 185 10.67 -32.52 -14.14
C ARG A 185 9.81 -33.33 -15.09
N TRP A 186 10.01 -33.14 -16.39
CA TRP A 186 9.34 -33.91 -17.44
C TRP A 186 10.28 -34.17 -18.61
N GLU A 187 9.93 -35.12 -19.47
CA GLU A 187 10.69 -35.35 -20.71
C GLU A 187 10.42 -34.24 -21.74
N ALA A 188 11.45 -33.85 -22.48
CA ALA A 188 11.30 -32.93 -23.61
C ALA A 188 10.45 -33.57 -24.74
N GLY A 189 9.92 -32.74 -25.64
CA GLY A 189 9.13 -33.14 -26.80
C GLY A 189 7.61 -33.09 -26.58
N PRO A 190 6.82 -33.28 -27.66
CA PRO A 190 5.37 -33.29 -27.62
C PRO A 190 4.82 -34.40 -26.73
N LYS A 191 3.63 -34.20 -26.19
CA LYS A 191 2.96 -35.15 -25.29
C LYS A 191 1.60 -35.55 -25.85
N PRO A 192 1.11 -36.79 -25.59
CA PRO A 192 -0.23 -37.20 -26.02
C PRO A 192 -1.37 -36.33 -25.48
N ILE A 193 -1.15 -35.67 -24.34
CA ILE A 193 -2.08 -34.73 -23.70
C ILE A 193 -2.11 -33.34 -24.36
N ASP A 194 -1.24 -33.08 -25.34
CA ASP A 194 -1.20 -31.79 -26.02
C ASP A 194 -2.43 -31.58 -26.92
N GLY A 195 -3.06 -30.41 -26.82
CA GLY A 195 -4.10 -30.01 -27.75
C GLY A 195 -3.57 -29.85 -29.19
N VAL A 196 -4.48 -29.91 -30.17
CA VAL A 196 -4.14 -29.83 -31.61
C VAL A 196 -3.42 -28.54 -32.00
N TRP A 197 -3.53 -27.49 -31.18
CA TRP A 197 -2.84 -26.21 -31.36
C TRP A 197 -1.38 -26.19 -30.87
N ALA A 198 -0.88 -27.28 -30.28
CA ALA A 198 0.48 -27.36 -29.74
C ALA A 198 1.59 -26.93 -30.73
N PRO A 199 1.54 -27.25 -32.03
CA PRO A 199 2.55 -26.79 -33.00
C PRO A 199 2.73 -25.26 -33.06
N TRP A 200 1.70 -24.49 -32.71
CA TRP A 200 1.73 -23.02 -32.72
C TRP A 200 2.17 -22.42 -31.38
N TRP A 201 1.90 -23.09 -30.26
CA TRP A 201 2.07 -22.51 -28.93
C TRP A 201 3.20 -23.13 -28.10
N TYR A 202 3.49 -24.42 -28.27
CA TYR A 202 4.21 -25.24 -27.27
C TYR A 202 5.69 -25.46 -27.58
N LYS A 203 6.21 -24.85 -28.66
CA LYS A 203 7.62 -24.94 -29.05
C LYS A 203 8.61 -24.75 -27.89
N SER A 204 8.33 -23.83 -26.96
CA SER A 204 9.21 -23.57 -25.82
C SER A 204 9.15 -24.65 -24.72
N VAL A 205 7.98 -25.23 -24.45
CA VAL A 205 7.83 -26.25 -23.39
C VAL A 205 8.26 -27.63 -23.90
N HIS A 206 8.11 -27.90 -25.21
CA HIS A 206 8.69 -29.08 -25.86
C HIS A 206 10.22 -29.12 -25.79
N GLN A 207 10.88 -27.99 -25.50
CA GLN A 207 12.33 -27.91 -25.32
C GLN A 207 12.77 -27.90 -23.85
N SER A 208 11.83 -27.88 -22.90
CA SER A 208 12.13 -27.85 -21.47
C SER A 208 11.97 -29.22 -20.84
N THR A 209 12.67 -29.43 -19.73
CA THR A 209 12.54 -30.62 -18.88
C THR A 209 12.08 -30.28 -17.46
N GLY A 210 11.63 -29.04 -17.23
CA GLY A 210 11.23 -28.49 -15.96
C GLY A 210 10.95 -26.98 -16.07
N PHE A 211 10.75 -26.31 -14.93
CA PHE A 211 10.59 -24.86 -14.87
C PHE A 211 11.94 -24.16 -15.04
N ASN A 212 12.19 -23.66 -16.25
CA ASN A 212 13.43 -22.94 -16.55
C ASN A 212 13.43 -21.56 -15.90
N GLN A 213 14.56 -21.17 -15.32
CA GLN A 213 14.77 -19.81 -14.80
C GLN A 213 14.50 -18.76 -15.89
N ALA A 214 13.93 -17.63 -15.48
CA ALA A 214 13.79 -16.48 -16.34
C ALA A 214 15.17 -16.01 -16.85
N ARG A 215 15.19 -15.36 -18.01
CA ARG A 215 16.43 -14.78 -18.53
C ARG A 215 16.98 -13.78 -17.53
N LYS A 216 18.29 -13.85 -17.26
CA LYS A 216 18.98 -12.91 -16.36
C LYS A 216 18.73 -11.44 -16.73
N TYR A 217 18.68 -11.13 -18.02
CA TYR A 217 18.35 -9.81 -18.54
C TYR A 217 17.19 -9.88 -19.53
N PRO A 218 16.17 -9.00 -19.40
CA PRO A 218 15.06 -8.94 -20.33
C PRO A 218 15.49 -8.36 -21.69
N GLN A 219 14.64 -8.54 -22.69
CA GLN A 219 14.78 -7.85 -23.98
C GLN A 219 14.09 -6.47 -23.91
N PRO A 220 14.46 -5.51 -24.77
CA PRO A 220 13.73 -4.24 -24.87
C PRO A 220 12.24 -4.47 -25.14
N PHE A 221 11.39 -3.80 -24.36
CA PHE A 221 9.94 -3.89 -24.53
C PHE A 221 9.53 -3.15 -25.83
N PRO A 222 8.75 -3.78 -26.74
CA PRO A 222 8.33 -3.11 -27.96
C PRO A 222 7.38 -1.94 -27.67
N PHE A 223 7.75 -0.72 -28.06
CA PHE A 223 6.95 0.49 -27.81
C PHE A 223 5.52 0.38 -28.38
N SER A 224 5.33 -0.32 -29.50
CA SER A 224 4.01 -0.55 -30.10
C SER A 224 3.03 -1.35 -29.21
N LEU A 225 3.49 -1.93 -28.11
CA LEU A 225 2.66 -2.66 -27.14
C LEU A 225 2.41 -1.87 -25.85
N TYR A 226 2.88 -0.62 -25.76
CA TYR A 226 2.82 0.17 -24.53
C TYR A 226 1.38 0.41 -24.07
N ASP A 227 0.48 0.83 -24.96
CA ASP A 227 -0.93 1.06 -24.61
C ASP A 227 -1.62 -0.20 -24.08
N LEU A 228 -1.25 -1.36 -24.62
CA LEU A 228 -1.79 -2.65 -24.16
C LEU A 228 -1.18 -3.03 -22.81
N LEU A 229 0.11 -2.74 -22.58
CA LEU A 229 0.77 -2.92 -21.30
C LEU A 229 0.11 -2.06 -20.21
N GLU A 230 -0.12 -0.78 -20.48
CA GLU A 230 -0.74 0.17 -19.56
C GLU A 230 -2.13 -0.29 -19.12
N LYS A 231 -2.94 -0.80 -20.05
CA LYS A 231 -4.26 -1.40 -19.74
C LYS A 231 -4.17 -2.70 -18.96
N SER A 232 -3.09 -3.46 -19.13
CA SER A 232 -2.96 -4.83 -18.58
C SER A 232 -2.34 -4.87 -17.18
N ILE A 233 -1.40 -3.97 -16.89
CA ILE A 233 -0.64 -3.96 -15.62
C ILE A 233 -1.54 -3.78 -14.39
N PRO A 234 -2.57 -2.91 -14.38
CA PRO A 234 -3.46 -2.79 -13.24
C PRO A 234 -4.16 -4.11 -12.87
N LEU A 235 -4.61 -4.88 -13.88
CA LEU A 235 -5.29 -6.17 -13.67
C LEU A 235 -4.34 -7.23 -13.10
N TYR A 236 -3.13 -7.31 -13.65
CA TYR A 236 -2.06 -8.17 -13.12
C TYR A 236 -1.72 -7.79 -11.67
N ASN A 237 -1.52 -6.49 -11.39
CA ASN A 237 -1.19 -6.02 -10.05
C ASN A 237 -2.31 -6.29 -9.03
N MET A 238 -3.58 -6.25 -9.46
CA MET A 238 -4.71 -6.61 -8.62
C MET A 238 -4.61 -8.07 -8.16
N LEU A 239 -4.40 -9.00 -9.09
CA LEU A 239 -4.25 -10.42 -8.78
C LEU A 239 -2.96 -10.70 -8.00
N ARG A 240 -1.85 -10.03 -8.35
CA ARG A 240 -0.54 -10.22 -7.71
C ARG A 240 -0.56 -9.93 -6.22
N ARG A 241 -1.40 -9.00 -5.74
CA ARG A 241 -1.57 -8.70 -4.30
C ARG A 241 -2.07 -9.91 -3.50
N HIS A 242 -2.65 -10.91 -4.17
CA HIS A 242 -3.17 -12.13 -3.55
C HIS A 242 -2.16 -13.31 -3.61
N VAL A 243 -0.97 -13.10 -4.16
CA VAL A 243 0.11 -14.10 -4.14
C VAL A 243 0.68 -14.20 -2.72
N ARG A 244 0.59 -15.39 -2.11
CA ARG A 244 0.99 -15.62 -0.71
C ARG A 244 2.49 -15.48 -0.45
N GLN A 245 3.32 -15.74 -1.45
CA GLN A 245 4.77 -15.64 -1.34
C GLN A 245 5.31 -14.69 -2.40
N MET A 246 5.59 -13.44 -2.01
CA MET A 246 6.33 -12.55 -2.91
C MET A 246 7.81 -12.91 -2.87
N THR A 247 8.44 -13.11 -4.03
CA THR A 247 9.91 -13.09 -4.18
C THR A 247 10.35 -11.69 -4.64
N GLY A 248 11.44 -11.15 -4.08
CA GLY A 248 11.92 -9.81 -4.47
C GLY A 248 13.16 -9.32 -3.75
N LEU A 249 13.89 -8.39 -4.38
CA LEU A 249 15.14 -7.79 -3.90
C LEU A 249 15.02 -7.05 -2.54
N LEU A 250 13.79 -6.70 -2.14
CA LEU A 250 13.47 -6.00 -0.89
C LEU A 250 12.65 -6.88 0.08
N LYS A 251 12.61 -8.21 -0.12
CA LYS A 251 11.83 -9.10 0.76
C LYS A 251 12.44 -9.07 2.16
N SER A 252 11.67 -8.58 3.13
CA SER A 252 11.96 -8.85 4.53
C SER A 252 11.63 -10.32 4.81
N PRO A 253 12.51 -11.08 5.49
CA PRO A 253 12.21 -12.44 5.94
C PRO A 253 11.16 -12.47 7.05
N LEU A 254 10.79 -11.31 7.60
CA LEU A 254 9.82 -11.18 8.68
C LEU A 254 8.38 -11.21 8.14
N PRO A 255 7.41 -11.75 8.91
CA PRO A 255 5.99 -11.65 8.56
C PRO A 255 5.58 -10.17 8.44
N PRO A 256 4.48 -9.87 7.71
CA PRO A 256 3.90 -8.54 7.70
C PRO A 256 3.66 -8.07 9.15
N PRO A 257 4.10 -6.87 9.53
CA PRO A 257 3.86 -6.38 10.89
C PRO A 257 2.38 -6.09 11.11
N ASP A 258 1.93 -6.24 12.36
CA ASP A 258 0.58 -5.87 12.75
C ASP A 258 0.35 -4.36 12.57
N ILE A 259 -0.82 -3.99 12.06
CA ILE A 259 -1.24 -2.60 11.99
C ILE A 259 -1.61 -2.18 13.43
N PRO A 260 -1.02 -1.10 13.99
CA PRO A 260 -1.24 -0.71 15.39
C PRO A 260 -2.71 -0.50 15.75
N ILE A 261 -3.52 -0.03 14.79
CA ILE A 261 -4.96 0.13 14.93
C ILE A 261 -5.64 -0.61 13.76
N PRO A 262 -6.32 -1.75 14.00
CA PRO A 262 -6.91 -2.57 12.94
C PRO A 262 -7.86 -1.81 12.00
N ALA A 263 -8.57 -0.80 12.52
CA ALA A 263 -9.46 0.04 11.70
C ALA A 263 -8.74 0.80 10.57
N ASN A 264 -7.41 0.96 10.64
CA ASN A 264 -6.60 1.61 9.61
C ASN A 264 -6.22 0.66 8.45
N GLU A 265 -6.59 -0.62 8.49
CA GLU A 265 -6.34 -1.57 7.39
C GLU A 265 -7.08 -1.17 6.12
N LYS A 266 -8.34 -0.72 6.26
CA LYS A 266 -9.22 -0.34 5.15
C LYS A 266 -9.52 1.16 5.15
N LEU A 267 -8.46 1.97 5.08
CA LEU A 267 -8.59 3.42 4.96
C LEU A 267 -8.62 3.90 3.50
N LEU A 268 -9.26 5.04 3.30
CA LEU A 268 -9.26 5.83 2.07
C LEU A 268 -8.40 7.08 2.25
N ALA A 269 -7.54 7.39 1.30
CA ALA A 269 -6.70 8.58 1.29
C ALA A 269 -6.90 9.37 -0.02
N TRP A 270 -6.83 10.70 0.06
CA TRP A 270 -6.83 11.56 -1.12
C TRP A 270 -5.41 11.66 -1.68
N VAL A 271 -5.23 11.48 -2.98
CA VAL A 271 -3.95 11.70 -3.68
C VAL A 271 -4.21 12.36 -5.03
N GLY A 272 -3.70 13.58 -5.22
CA GLY A 272 -3.92 14.36 -6.44
C GLY A 272 -5.36 14.82 -6.54
N ASP A 273 -6.14 14.15 -7.38
CA ASP A 273 -7.54 14.42 -7.71
C ASP A 273 -8.48 13.24 -7.36
N GLU A 274 -7.96 12.19 -6.73
CA GLU A 274 -8.71 10.95 -6.46
C GLU A 274 -8.70 10.55 -4.98
N ILE A 275 -9.72 9.79 -4.57
CA ILE A 275 -9.75 9.06 -3.30
C ILE A 275 -9.44 7.58 -3.55
N LEU A 276 -8.41 7.07 -2.89
CA LEU A 276 -7.83 5.76 -3.16
C LEU A 276 -7.77 4.91 -1.87
N PRO A 277 -7.99 3.59 -1.97
CA PRO A 277 -7.69 2.67 -0.87
C PRO A 277 -6.20 2.72 -0.48
N ARG A 278 -5.89 2.43 0.79
CA ARG A 278 -4.54 2.41 1.38
C ARG A 278 -3.44 1.90 0.43
N GLU A 279 -3.64 0.72 -0.16
CA GLU A 279 -2.64 0.06 -1.04
C GLU A 279 -2.47 0.68 -2.42
N SER A 280 -3.41 1.52 -2.84
CA SER A 280 -3.41 2.24 -4.11
C SER A 280 -3.02 3.71 -3.96
N ALA A 281 -3.08 4.29 -2.76
CA ALA A 281 -2.70 5.66 -2.47
C ALA A 281 -1.17 5.86 -2.62
N LYS A 282 -0.73 6.21 -3.83
CA LYS A 282 0.69 6.32 -4.20
C LYS A 282 0.92 7.56 -5.05
N VAL A 283 2.10 8.17 -4.90
CA VAL A 283 2.58 9.22 -5.82
C VAL A 283 3.46 8.62 -6.90
N SER A 284 3.59 9.33 -8.03
CA SER A 284 4.51 8.94 -9.09
C SER A 284 5.96 8.97 -8.57
N VAL A 285 6.80 8.04 -9.03
CA VAL A 285 8.26 8.12 -8.80
C VAL A 285 8.89 9.38 -9.42
N PHE A 286 8.17 10.03 -10.34
CA PHE A 286 8.55 11.32 -10.90
C PHE A 286 8.07 12.52 -10.08
N ASP A 287 7.38 12.32 -8.95
CA ASP A 287 7.00 13.40 -8.05
C ASP A 287 8.22 14.01 -7.35
N SER A 288 8.20 15.32 -7.20
CA SER A 288 9.20 16.12 -6.47
C SER A 288 9.50 15.59 -5.07
N VAL A 289 8.50 15.06 -4.34
CA VAL A 289 8.72 14.51 -3.01
C VAL A 289 9.62 13.27 -3.03
N VAL A 290 9.51 12.44 -4.08
CA VAL A 290 10.31 11.21 -4.23
C VAL A 290 11.73 11.54 -4.68
N GLN A 291 11.89 12.49 -5.61
CA GLN A 291 13.22 12.82 -6.15
C GLN A 291 14.09 13.65 -5.19
N GLY A 292 13.48 14.44 -4.30
CA GLY A 292 14.27 15.37 -3.46
C GLY A 292 13.56 15.91 -2.22
N GLY A 293 12.48 15.28 -1.74
CA GLY A 293 11.78 15.72 -0.53
C GLY A 293 11.05 17.06 -0.67
N ASP A 294 10.77 17.47 -1.90
CA ASP A 294 10.25 18.78 -2.27
C ASP A 294 8.72 18.88 -2.10
N SER A 295 8.31 18.99 -0.83
CA SER A 295 6.92 19.14 -0.39
C SER A 295 6.81 19.82 0.98
N VAL A 296 5.61 20.35 1.25
CA VAL A 296 5.20 20.89 2.55
C VAL A 296 4.10 20.03 3.16
N TRP A 297 3.92 20.08 4.48
CA TRP A 297 2.92 19.26 5.16
C TRP A 297 2.35 19.93 6.41
N GLU A 298 1.23 19.39 6.89
CA GLU A 298 0.58 19.74 8.15
C GLU A 298 0.08 18.50 8.87
N GLY A 299 0.04 18.58 10.21
CA GLY A 299 -0.60 17.60 11.07
C GLY A 299 -1.86 18.21 11.65
N LEU A 300 -3.03 17.69 11.29
CA LEU A 300 -4.32 18.15 11.78
C LEU A 300 -4.92 17.11 12.73
N ARG A 301 -5.82 17.55 13.60
CA ARG A 301 -6.51 16.66 14.54
C ARG A 301 -8.00 16.94 14.61
N VAL A 302 -8.76 15.84 14.66
CA VAL A 302 -10.22 15.86 14.74
C VAL A 302 -10.64 15.56 16.17
N TYR A 303 -11.42 16.48 16.74
CA TYR A 303 -12.06 16.32 18.04
C TYR A 303 -13.55 16.63 17.88
N ASN A 304 -14.41 15.73 18.34
CA ASN A 304 -15.86 15.96 18.43
C ASN A 304 -16.46 16.64 17.17
N ARG A 305 -16.22 16.03 16.00
CA ARG A 305 -16.67 16.48 14.67
C ARG A 305 -16.06 17.80 14.18
N LYS A 306 -15.02 18.32 14.83
CA LYS A 306 -14.33 19.56 14.45
C LYS A 306 -12.86 19.29 14.17
N ILE A 307 -12.29 20.03 13.22
CA ILE A 307 -10.85 20.06 12.98
C ILE A 307 -10.27 21.24 13.75
N PHE A 308 -9.50 20.95 14.80
CA PHE A 308 -8.94 21.96 15.67
C PHE A 308 -7.91 22.80 14.92
N LYS A 309 -8.03 24.14 15.01
CA LYS A 309 -7.10 25.11 14.41
C LYS A 309 -6.85 24.93 12.90
N LEU A 310 -7.86 24.42 12.16
CA LEU A 310 -7.72 24.11 10.73
C LEU A 310 -7.24 25.32 9.92
N ASP A 311 -7.82 26.49 10.16
CA ASP A 311 -7.45 27.68 9.39
C ASP A 311 -5.99 28.05 9.64
N GLU A 312 -5.54 28.10 10.89
CA GLU A 312 -4.14 28.39 11.23
C GLU A 312 -3.17 27.36 10.62
N HIS A 313 -3.55 26.08 10.59
CA HIS A 313 -2.77 25.05 9.91
C HIS A 313 -2.67 25.30 8.41
N LEU A 314 -3.78 25.68 7.77
CA LEU A 314 -3.78 26.01 6.35
C LEU A 314 -2.92 27.26 6.08
N ASP A 315 -3.01 28.31 6.90
CA ASP A 315 -2.17 29.51 6.72
C ASP A 315 -0.69 29.13 6.67
N ARG A 316 -0.23 28.29 7.61
CA ARG A 316 1.17 27.81 7.63
C ARG A 316 1.53 26.91 6.45
N LEU A 317 0.61 26.07 5.97
CA LEU A 317 0.81 25.27 4.75
C LEU A 317 1.05 26.18 3.53
N PHE A 318 0.21 27.22 3.37
CA PHE A 318 0.31 28.17 2.26
C PHE A 318 1.56 29.05 2.38
N ASP A 319 1.92 29.51 3.58
CA ASP A 319 3.17 30.24 3.82
C ASP A 319 4.40 29.40 3.50
N SER A 320 4.39 28.12 3.89
CA SER A 320 5.48 27.18 3.57
C SER A 320 5.58 26.94 2.06
N ALA A 321 4.45 26.74 1.38
CA ALA A 321 4.42 26.56 -0.07
C ALA A 321 4.92 27.82 -0.80
N LYS A 322 4.55 29.02 -0.31
CA LYS A 322 5.00 30.31 -0.82
C LYS A 322 6.51 30.50 -0.62
N ALA A 323 7.04 30.16 0.57
CA ALA A 323 8.47 30.21 0.85
C ALA A 323 9.29 29.31 -0.09
N LEU A 324 8.74 28.15 -0.46
CA LEU A 324 9.34 27.27 -1.45
C LEU A 324 9.01 27.64 -2.90
N ALA A 325 8.35 28.77 -3.15
CA ALA A 325 7.95 29.26 -4.48
C ALA A 325 7.12 28.25 -5.30
N PHE A 326 6.18 27.56 -4.65
CA PHE A 326 5.23 26.70 -5.35
C PHE A 326 4.35 27.53 -6.28
N LYS A 327 4.01 26.97 -7.45
CA LYS A 327 3.07 27.55 -8.41
C LYS A 327 1.88 26.62 -8.56
N ASN A 328 0.74 27.15 -8.98
CA ASN A 328 -0.50 26.38 -9.14
C ASN A 328 -0.88 25.62 -7.85
N VAL A 329 -0.75 26.30 -6.71
CA VAL A 329 -1.16 25.79 -5.40
C VAL A 329 -2.70 25.77 -5.37
N PRO A 330 -3.34 24.66 -4.95
CA PRO A 330 -4.79 24.60 -4.83
C PRO A 330 -5.29 25.65 -3.85
N THR A 331 -6.49 26.17 -4.08
CA THR A 331 -7.12 27.16 -3.19
C THR A 331 -7.42 26.55 -1.82
N ARG A 332 -7.59 27.41 -0.81
CA ARG A 332 -7.94 26.99 0.55
C ARG A 332 -9.21 26.13 0.58
N GLU A 333 -10.22 26.51 -0.20
CA GLU A 333 -11.49 25.79 -0.28
C GLU A 333 -11.35 24.42 -0.95
N GLU A 334 -10.51 24.28 -1.98
CA GLU A 334 -10.21 22.97 -2.59
C GLU A 334 -9.51 22.03 -1.59
N VAL A 335 -8.56 22.56 -0.81
CA VAL A 335 -7.89 21.78 0.24
C VAL A 335 -8.87 21.35 1.34
N LYS A 336 -9.72 22.27 1.83
CA LYS A 336 -10.77 21.95 2.81
C LYS A 336 -11.74 20.90 2.28
N LYS A 337 -12.19 21.04 1.03
CA LYS A 337 -13.08 20.08 0.37
C LYS A 337 -12.47 18.68 0.33
N ALA A 338 -11.20 18.57 -0.06
CA ALA A 338 -10.49 17.29 -0.07
C ALA A 338 -10.40 16.66 1.33
N ILE A 339 -10.09 17.46 2.35
CA ILE A 339 -10.05 17.02 3.75
C ILE A 339 -11.42 16.49 4.20
N PHE A 340 -12.48 17.27 4.01
CA PHE A 340 -13.83 16.88 4.45
C PHE A 340 -14.35 15.64 3.73
N ILE A 341 -14.22 15.57 2.40
CA ILE A 341 -14.62 14.37 1.63
C ILE A 341 -13.89 13.14 2.18
N THR A 342 -12.59 13.25 2.42
CA THR A 342 -11.77 12.13 2.88
C THR A 342 -12.17 11.66 4.27
N LEU A 343 -12.41 12.58 5.22
CA LEU A 343 -12.89 12.24 6.56
C LEU A 343 -14.29 11.60 6.53
N ILE A 344 -15.23 12.21 5.80
CA ILE A 344 -16.62 11.74 5.69
C ILE A 344 -16.67 10.33 5.09
N ARG A 345 -15.88 10.05 4.04
CA ARG A 345 -15.81 8.73 3.40
C ARG A 345 -15.22 7.64 4.30
N ASN A 346 -14.38 8.02 5.27
CA ASN A 346 -13.85 7.10 6.29
C ASN A 346 -14.71 7.04 7.57
N GLY A 347 -15.75 7.87 7.70
CA GLY A 347 -16.52 7.99 8.96
C GLY A 347 -15.71 8.56 10.13
N MET A 348 -14.63 9.31 9.84
CA MET A 348 -13.70 9.83 10.84
C MET A 348 -14.17 11.18 11.37
N PHE A 349 -14.96 11.13 12.43
CA PHE A 349 -15.54 12.32 13.07
C PHE A 349 -14.95 12.64 14.44
N ASP A 350 -14.01 11.84 14.93
CA ASP A 350 -13.32 12.07 16.21
C ASP A 350 -12.01 11.25 16.22
N ASN A 351 -11.10 11.52 17.17
CA ASN A 351 -9.89 10.70 17.41
C ASN A 351 -9.07 10.34 16.15
N ALA A 352 -9.08 11.24 15.16
CA ALA A 352 -8.38 11.06 13.90
C ALA A 352 -7.28 12.11 13.75
N HIS A 353 -6.15 11.68 13.20
CA HIS A 353 -5.05 12.55 12.80
C HIS A 353 -4.94 12.55 11.29
N ILE A 354 -4.77 13.74 10.70
CA ILE A 354 -4.59 13.88 9.26
C ILE A 354 -3.16 14.35 9.00
N ARG A 355 -2.40 13.56 8.25
CA ARG A 355 -1.18 14.04 7.61
C ARG A 355 -1.57 14.65 6.26
N LEU A 356 -1.68 15.97 6.24
CA LEU A 356 -1.92 16.76 5.04
C LEU A 356 -0.56 17.04 4.39
N SER A 357 -0.39 16.77 3.11
CA SER A 357 0.86 17.10 2.40
C SER A 357 0.55 17.70 1.04
N LEU A 358 1.38 18.66 0.62
CA LEU A 358 1.32 19.26 -0.69
C LEU A 358 2.71 19.16 -1.31
N THR A 359 2.84 18.33 -2.35
CA THR A 359 4.07 18.24 -3.13
C THR A 359 4.06 19.29 -4.23
N ARG A 360 5.24 19.68 -4.71
CA ARG A 360 5.35 20.50 -5.94
C ARG A 360 4.83 19.75 -7.17
N GLY A 361 4.61 18.44 -7.05
CA GLY A 361 3.96 17.59 -8.03
C GLY A 361 4.92 16.78 -8.90
N LYS A 362 4.32 16.07 -9.84
CA LYS A 362 5.02 15.29 -10.87
C LYS A 362 5.91 16.19 -11.74
N LYS A 363 7.09 15.68 -12.09
CA LYS A 363 8.00 16.31 -13.05
C LYS A 363 7.88 15.66 -14.43
N VAL A 364 8.10 16.47 -15.49
CA VAL A 364 8.20 15.98 -16.87
C VAL A 364 9.47 15.18 -17.14
N THR A 365 10.52 15.43 -16.35
CA THR A 365 11.77 14.67 -16.36
C THR A 365 12.45 14.74 -15.00
N SER A 366 13.37 13.81 -14.73
CA SER A 366 14.15 13.81 -13.50
C SER A 366 15.11 15.01 -13.46
N GLY A 367 15.19 15.70 -12.32
CA GLY A 367 16.13 16.82 -12.14
C GLY A 367 15.77 17.74 -10.99
N MET A 368 16.75 18.55 -10.55
CA MET A 368 16.60 19.43 -9.38
C MET A 368 15.77 20.69 -9.65
N SER A 369 15.69 21.15 -10.91
CA SER A 369 14.97 22.38 -11.23
C SER A 369 13.47 22.24 -10.98
N PRO A 370 12.83 23.19 -10.27
CA PRO A 370 11.37 23.22 -10.12
C PRO A 370 10.65 23.60 -11.43
N ALA A 371 11.38 24.05 -12.47
CA ALA A 371 10.81 24.33 -13.78
C ALA A 371 10.27 23.07 -14.48
N PHE A 372 10.63 21.87 -14.02
CA PHE A 372 10.11 20.61 -14.55
C PHE A 372 8.75 20.21 -13.98
N ASN A 373 8.26 20.89 -12.94
CA ASN A 373 6.97 20.65 -12.30
C ASN A 373 5.83 21.31 -13.09
N LEU A 374 5.48 20.70 -14.23
CA LEU A 374 4.47 21.26 -15.16
C LEU A 374 3.08 20.64 -15.02
N TYR A 375 2.91 19.62 -14.17
CA TYR A 375 1.63 18.93 -13.96
C TYR A 375 0.78 19.51 -12.82
N GLY A 376 1.25 20.56 -12.13
CA GLY A 376 0.61 21.12 -10.94
C GLY A 376 0.99 20.39 -9.64
N CYS A 377 0.58 20.95 -8.50
CA CYS A 377 0.87 20.36 -7.18
C CYS A 377 0.08 19.06 -6.95
N THR A 378 0.60 18.16 -6.11
CA THR A 378 -0.12 16.96 -5.69
C THR A 378 -0.51 17.08 -4.22
N LEU A 379 -1.81 17.20 -3.96
CA LEU A 379 -2.38 17.22 -2.61
C LEU A 379 -2.54 15.79 -2.10
N ILE A 380 -2.16 15.55 -0.85
CA ILE A 380 -2.27 14.27 -0.17
C ILE A 380 -3.00 14.49 1.15
N VAL A 381 -4.12 13.79 1.37
CA VAL A 381 -4.83 13.76 2.65
C VAL A 381 -4.81 12.32 3.17
N LEU A 382 -3.96 12.07 4.17
CA LEU A 382 -3.85 10.77 4.82
C LEU A 382 -4.42 10.86 6.25
N PRO A 383 -5.68 10.49 6.47
CA PRO A 383 -6.22 10.36 7.81
C PRO A 383 -5.95 8.96 8.38
N GLU A 384 -5.74 8.90 9.69
CA GLU A 384 -5.68 7.65 10.45
C GLU A 384 -6.47 7.82 11.76
N TRP A 385 -7.13 6.75 12.22
CA TRP A 385 -7.52 6.64 13.62
C TRP A 385 -6.23 6.66 14.44
N LYS A 386 -6.09 7.63 15.33
CA LYS A 386 -4.83 7.88 16.02
C LYS A 386 -5.04 8.62 17.36
N PRO A 387 -5.06 7.89 18.49
CA PRO A 387 -5.08 8.52 19.82
C PRO A 387 -3.78 9.31 20.05
N PRO A 388 -3.69 10.10 21.14
CA PRO A 388 -2.44 10.76 21.51
C PRO A 388 -1.28 9.76 21.58
N VAL A 389 -0.11 10.13 21.06
CA VAL A 389 1.00 9.18 20.87
C VAL A 389 1.97 9.07 22.05
N TYR A 390 1.83 9.95 23.05
CA TYR A 390 2.65 9.93 24.27
C TYR A 390 1.78 9.70 25.51
N ASP A 391 2.43 9.25 26.58
CA ASP A 391 1.81 9.16 27.90
C ASP A 391 1.64 10.55 28.51
N ASN A 392 0.46 11.13 28.31
CA ASN A 392 0.12 12.43 28.90
C ASN A 392 -0.23 12.35 30.39
N SER A 393 -0.32 11.15 30.97
CA SER A 393 -0.68 10.92 32.39
C SER A 393 0.55 10.77 33.28
N HIS A 394 1.58 10.06 32.84
CA HIS A 394 2.81 9.83 33.62
C HIS A 394 4.03 10.54 33.04
N GLY A 395 3.93 11.08 31.83
CA GLY A 395 5.00 11.80 31.16
C GLY A 395 6.03 10.89 30.49
N ILE A 396 6.99 11.52 29.81
CA ILE A 396 8.04 10.85 29.05
C ILE A 396 9.44 11.20 29.55
N THR A 397 10.41 10.37 29.16
CA THR A 397 11.84 10.67 29.31
C THR A 397 12.38 11.25 28.00
N LEU A 398 13.21 12.27 28.09
CA LEU A 398 13.94 12.84 26.95
C LEU A 398 15.45 12.61 27.08
N VAL A 399 16.12 12.56 25.92
CA VAL A 399 17.58 12.62 25.81
C VAL A 399 17.99 13.76 24.89
N THR A 400 19.15 14.36 25.10
CA THR A 400 19.70 15.38 24.21
C THR A 400 20.38 14.73 23.02
N ALA A 401 19.94 15.07 21.81
CA ALA A 401 20.55 14.62 20.57
C ALA A 401 21.88 15.35 20.29
N THR A 402 22.82 14.63 19.69
CA THR A 402 24.01 15.20 19.08
C THR A 402 23.68 15.89 17.75
N THR A 403 22.67 15.40 17.03
CA THR A 403 22.13 16.06 15.84
C THR A 403 21.60 17.46 16.17
N ARG A 404 22.18 18.50 15.54
CA ARG A 404 21.73 19.89 15.69
C ARG A 404 20.54 20.19 14.80
N ARG A 405 19.69 21.11 15.26
CA ARG A 405 18.48 21.52 14.53
C ARG A 405 18.85 22.35 13.29
N ASN A 406 18.02 22.27 12.25
CA ASN A 406 18.24 23.03 11.03
C ASN A 406 18.26 24.54 11.30
N SER A 407 19.18 25.23 10.62
CA SER A 407 19.33 26.69 10.66
C SER A 407 18.60 27.36 9.49
N PRO A 408 18.09 28.59 9.67
CA PRO A 408 17.66 29.44 8.55
C PRO A 408 18.70 29.62 7.44
N ASN A 409 20.00 29.42 7.74
CA ASN A 409 21.07 29.47 6.75
C ASN A 409 21.16 28.24 5.82
N ASN A 410 20.43 27.17 6.12
CA ASN A 410 20.46 25.93 5.35
C ASN A 410 19.07 25.56 4.85
N LEU A 411 18.20 25.19 5.79
CA LEU A 411 16.82 24.82 5.51
C LEU A 411 15.97 25.26 6.70
N ASP A 412 15.35 26.42 6.58
CA ASP A 412 14.65 27.05 7.70
C ASP A 412 13.50 26.16 8.23
N SER A 413 13.58 25.80 9.51
CA SER A 413 12.56 25.01 10.21
C SER A 413 11.20 25.69 10.30
N LYS A 414 11.10 26.99 10.00
CA LYS A 414 9.82 27.69 9.89
C LYS A 414 9.00 27.23 8.68
N ILE A 415 9.66 26.69 7.65
CA ILE A 415 8.99 26.02 6.54
C ILE A 415 8.61 24.61 7.02
N HIS A 416 7.33 24.29 7.03
CA HIS A 416 6.87 22.96 7.44
C HIS A 416 7.04 21.96 6.28
N HIS A 417 8.28 21.59 5.99
CA HIS A 417 8.70 20.79 4.83
C HIS A 417 8.82 19.28 5.16
N ASN A 418 8.84 18.42 4.13
CA ASN A 418 8.99 16.96 4.31
C ASN A 418 10.45 16.47 4.41
N ASN A 419 11.45 17.34 4.34
CA ASN A 419 12.87 16.99 4.55
C ASN A 419 13.19 16.72 6.02
N LEU A 420 12.62 15.65 6.57
CA LEU A 420 12.63 15.32 8.00
C LEU A 420 13.80 14.42 8.43
N LEU A 421 14.81 14.20 7.58
CA LEU A 421 15.95 13.34 7.93
C LEU A 421 16.70 13.86 9.16
N ASN A 422 16.83 15.18 9.32
CA ASN A 422 17.39 15.83 10.52
C ASN A 422 16.64 15.39 11.80
N ASN A 423 15.31 15.43 11.76
CA ASN A 423 14.43 15.03 12.86
C ASN A 423 14.49 13.51 13.11
N ILE A 424 14.52 12.70 12.05
CA ILE A 424 14.58 11.24 12.14
C ILE A 424 15.90 10.78 12.75
N LEU A 425 17.03 11.40 12.41
CA LEU A 425 18.33 11.09 13.02
C LEU A 425 18.31 11.35 14.53
N ALA A 426 17.76 12.49 14.97
CA ALA A 426 17.57 12.75 16.39
C ALA A 426 16.63 11.73 17.05
N LYS A 427 15.57 11.29 16.38
CA LYS A 427 14.69 10.24 16.89
C LYS A 427 15.40 8.88 17.00
N ILE A 428 16.30 8.54 16.09
CA ILE A 428 17.14 7.33 16.18
C ILE A 428 18.02 7.39 17.43
N GLU A 429 18.65 8.54 17.71
CA GLU A 429 19.43 8.75 18.95
C GLU A 429 18.54 8.57 20.20
N GLY A 430 17.33 9.14 20.18
CA GLY A 430 16.33 8.96 21.25
C GLY A 430 15.95 7.50 21.49
N ASN A 431 15.66 6.76 20.41
CA ASN A 431 15.31 5.34 20.49
C ASN A 431 16.47 4.50 21.04
N ASN A 432 17.71 4.78 20.63
CA ASN A 432 18.90 4.07 21.13
C ASN A 432 19.19 4.34 22.63
N ALA A 433 18.57 5.37 23.20
CA ALA A 433 18.65 5.73 24.61
C ALA A 433 17.36 5.35 25.39
N ASP A 434 16.44 4.60 24.77
CA ASP A 434 15.13 4.25 25.32
C ASP A 434 14.32 5.48 25.80
N ALA A 435 14.50 6.62 25.13
CA ALA A 435 13.81 7.87 25.43
C ALA A 435 12.55 8.03 24.57
N GLY A 436 11.53 8.67 25.15
CA GLY A 436 10.27 8.98 24.46
C GLY A 436 10.46 9.94 23.29
N ASP A 437 11.44 10.84 23.35
CA ASP A 437 11.88 11.72 22.27
C ASP A 437 13.27 12.33 22.57
N ALA A 438 13.82 13.08 21.61
CA ALA A 438 15.13 13.69 21.72
C ALA A 438 15.10 15.23 21.62
N ILE A 439 15.72 15.92 22.58
CA ILE A 439 15.92 17.38 22.59
C ILE A 439 17.00 17.73 21.56
N MET A 440 16.70 18.68 20.68
CA MET A 440 17.63 19.19 19.68
C MET A 440 18.09 20.61 20.06
N LEU A 441 19.40 20.83 19.94
CA LEU A 441 20.01 22.15 20.18
C LEU A 441 20.19 22.93 18.87
N ASP A 442 20.15 24.25 18.97
CA ASP A 442 20.55 25.17 17.90
C ASP A 442 22.07 25.14 17.68
N LYS A 443 22.53 25.88 16.66
CA LYS A 443 23.95 25.93 16.30
C LYS A 443 24.86 26.54 17.38
N ASP A 444 24.30 27.30 18.32
CA ASP A 444 25.04 27.96 19.40
C ASP A 444 24.93 27.19 20.73
N GLY A 445 24.22 26.06 20.74
CA GLY A 445 24.09 25.17 21.91
C GLY A 445 22.90 25.45 22.82
N TYR A 446 21.95 26.32 22.42
CA TYR A 446 20.71 26.53 23.17
C TYR A 446 19.63 25.54 22.72
N VAL A 447 18.68 25.22 23.60
CA VAL A 447 17.58 24.32 23.27
C VAL A 447 16.69 24.95 22.21
N SER A 448 16.35 24.19 21.17
CA SER A 448 15.46 24.63 20.09
C SER A 448 14.07 24.01 20.22
N GLU A 449 13.97 22.70 20.07
CA GLU A 449 12.75 21.89 20.19
C GLU A 449 13.14 20.42 20.34
N THR A 450 12.19 19.48 20.42
CA THR A 450 12.50 18.05 20.24
C THR A 450 12.50 17.67 18.76
N ASN A 451 12.79 16.41 18.43
CA ASN A 451 12.66 15.90 17.07
C ASN A 451 11.25 16.08 16.45
N ALA A 452 10.19 16.26 17.24
CA ALA A 452 8.81 16.32 16.72
C ALA A 452 7.90 17.38 17.38
N THR A 453 8.33 18.04 18.46
CA THR A 453 7.47 18.91 19.28
C THR A 453 8.24 20.10 19.84
N ASN A 454 7.57 21.25 20.03
CA ASN A 454 8.16 22.35 20.78
C ASN A 454 8.25 22.00 22.28
N ILE A 455 9.04 22.74 23.04
CA ILE A 455 9.32 22.43 24.46
C ILE A 455 9.18 23.68 25.34
N PHE A 456 8.73 23.46 26.57
CA PHE A 456 8.54 24.49 27.60
C PHE A 456 9.11 24.00 28.93
N LEU A 457 9.47 24.94 29.79
CA LEU A 457 9.80 24.65 31.19
C LEU A 457 9.08 25.60 32.14
N VAL A 458 8.96 25.18 33.39
CA VAL A 458 8.55 26.02 34.52
C VAL A 458 9.74 26.23 35.43
N LYS A 459 9.99 27.47 35.81
CA LYS A 459 10.93 27.78 36.89
C LYS A 459 10.41 28.90 37.76
N LYS A 460 10.29 28.63 39.07
CA LYS A 460 9.80 29.59 40.08
C LYS A 460 8.45 30.20 39.67
N GLY A 461 7.52 29.37 39.20
CA GLY A 461 6.17 29.77 38.79
C GLY A 461 6.09 30.55 37.46
N ARG A 462 7.19 30.66 36.71
CA ARG A 462 7.23 31.29 35.38
C ARG A 462 7.35 30.23 34.30
N VAL A 463 6.62 30.39 33.21
CA VAL A 463 6.65 29.49 32.05
C VAL A 463 7.59 30.08 31.00
N LEU A 464 8.54 29.27 30.54
CA LEU A 464 9.55 29.67 29.57
C LEU A 464 9.55 28.72 28.37
N THR A 465 9.81 29.25 27.18
CA THR A 465 10.01 28.46 25.96
C THR A 465 11.07 29.10 25.07
N PRO A 466 11.86 28.31 24.30
CA PRO A 466 12.81 28.85 23.34
C PRO A 466 12.16 29.78 22.31
N HIS A 467 12.90 30.79 21.84
CA HIS A 467 12.51 31.54 20.64
C HIS A 467 12.35 30.63 19.42
N ALA A 468 11.45 31.00 18.50
CA ALA A 468 11.22 30.30 17.24
C ALA A 468 12.32 30.55 16.18
N ASP A 469 13.58 30.66 16.60
CA ASP A 469 14.72 30.95 15.73
C ASP A 469 15.11 29.73 14.89
N TYR A 470 15.17 28.55 15.52
CA TYR A 470 15.62 27.28 14.93
C TYR A 470 14.55 26.17 14.94
N CYS A 471 13.37 26.44 15.51
CA CYS A 471 12.27 25.47 15.58
C CYS A 471 11.09 25.88 14.69
N LEU A 472 10.16 24.94 14.50
CA LEU A 472 8.88 25.25 13.86
C LEU A 472 8.03 26.10 14.82
N PRO A 473 7.44 27.23 14.39
CA PRO A 473 6.47 27.96 15.19
C PRO A 473 5.17 27.13 15.27
N GLY A 474 5.11 26.24 16.26
CA GLY A 474 4.01 25.29 16.43
C GLY A 474 2.69 25.99 16.74
N ILE A 475 1.61 25.52 16.13
CA ILE A 475 0.25 26.02 16.42
C ILE A 475 -0.19 25.60 17.82
N THR A 476 0.14 24.37 18.25
CA THR A 476 -0.05 23.94 19.64
C THR A 476 0.75 24.80 20.60
N ARG A 477 2.01 25.13 20.27
CA ARG A 477 2.86 26.02 21.06
C ARG A 477 2.20 27.40 21.24
N ALA A 478 1.78 28.04 20.14
CA ALA A 478 1.10 29.33 20.19
C ALA A 478 -0.20 29.26 21.03
N THR A 479 -0.99 28.21 20.84
CA THR A 479 -2.22 27.96 21.62
C THR A 479 -1.91 27.84 23.12
N VAL A 480 -0.86 27.10 23.49
CA VAL A 480 -0.46 26.93 24.89
C VAL A 480 0.09 28.23 25.47
N MET A 481 0.82 29.04 24.70
CA MET A 481 1.25 30.38 25.12
C MET A 481 0.06 31.27 25.48
N ASP A 482 -0.99 31.26 24.65
CA ASP A 482 -2.24 31.99 24.94
C ASP A 482 -2.91 31.48 26.23
N LEU A 483 -2.94 30.15 26.42
CA LEU A 483 -3.48 29.53 27.63
C LEU A 483 -2.66 29.86 28.88
N VAL A 484 -1.33 29.90 28.80
CA VAL A 484 -0.45 30.30 29.90
C VAL A 484 -0.83 31.70 30.40
N VAL A 485 -0.99 32.65 29.48
CA VAL A 485 -1.40 34.02 29.82
C VAL A 485 -2.82 34.04 30.38
N LYS A 486 -3.76 33.31 29.76
CA LYS A 486 -5.17 33.23 30.21
C LYS A 486 -5.31 32.64 31.60
N GLU A 487 -4.50 31.65 31.95
CA GLU A 487 -4.49 31.00 33.27
C GLU A 487 -3.75 31.84 34.35
N GLY A 488 -3.19 32.99 33.97
CA GLY A 488 -2.56 33.96 34.87
C GLY A 488 -1.08 33.70 35.16
N PHE A 489 -0.41 32.87 34.35
CA PHE A 489 1.02 32.61 34.48
C PHE A 489 1.85 33.62 33.69
N VAL A 490 3.08 33.87 34.15
CA VAL A 490 4.05 34.70 33.42
C VAL A 490 4.70 33.87 32.32
N LEU A 491 4.52 34.27 31.07
CA LEU A 491 5.17 33.68 29.91
C LEU A 491 6.42 34.48 29.52
N GLU A 492 7.53 33.78 29.28
CA GLU A 492 8.75 34.38 28.72
C GLU A 492 9.29 33.54 27.56
N GLU A 493 9.47 34.18 26.42
CA GLU A 493 10.15 33.59 25.27
C GLU A 493 11.61 34.10 25.27
N ARG A 494 12.59 33.20 25.34
CA ARG A 494 14.02 33.56 25.29
C ARG A 494 14.91 32.40 24.88
N ARG A 495 16.21 32.64 24.72
CA ARG A 495 17.20 31.55 24.63
C ARG A 495 17.33 30.85 25.99
N ILE A 496 17.30 29.52 25.98
CA ILE A 496 17.33 28.67 27.18
C ILE A 496 18.41 27.61 27.01
N SER A 497 19.32 27.53 27.97
CA SER A 497 20.38 26.51 27.96
C SER A 497 19.87 25.15 28.43
N LEU A 498 20.58 24.08 28.08
CA LEU A 498 20.22 22.73 28.52
C LEU A 498 20.25 22.59 30.05
N SER A 499 21.20 23.25 30.72
CA SER A 499 21.31 23.26 32.19
C SER A 499 20.07 23.84 32.88
N GLU A 500 19.38 24.78 32.24
CA GLU A 500 18.12 25.33 32.77
C GLU A 500 16.98 24.34 32.66
N PHE A 501 16.92 23.55 31.57
CA PHE A 501 15.96 22.44 31.46
C PHE A 501 16.25 21.35 32.49
N HIS A 502 17.51 20.99 32.71
CA HIS A 502 17.91 20.00 33.73
C HIS A 502 17.55 20.41 35.16
N THR A 503 17.38 21.72 35.41
CA THR A 503 17.07 22.26 36.73
C THR A 503 15.67 22.87 36.81
N ALA A 504 14.83 22.62 35.81
CA ALA A 504 13.44 23.08 35.79
C ALA A 504 12.59 22.42 36.88
N ASP A 505 11.54 23.11 37.31
CA ASP A 505 10.57 22.57 38.26
C ASP A 505 9.57 21.66 37.54
N GLU A 506 9.20 22.00 36.29
CA GLU A 506 8.37 21.18 35.39
C GLU A 506 8.86 21.36 33.94
N VAL A 507 8.69 20.36 33.08
CA VAL A 507 8.95 20.45 31.64
C VAL A 507 7.81 19.74 30.89
N TRP A 508 7.42 20.28 29.74
CA TRP A 508 6.50 19.59 28.81
C TRP A 508 6.86 19.90 27.37
N THR A 509 6.34 19.06 26.47
CA THR A 509 6.38 19.29 25.04
C THR A 509 4.99 19.58 24.48
N THR A 510 4.94 20.23 23.31
CA THR A 510 3.69 20.56 22.63
C THR A 510 3.73 20.20 21.14
N GLY A 511 2.69 19.51 20.65
CA GLY A 511 2.49 19.26 19.23
C GLY A 511 1.15 18.61 18.93
N THR A 512 0.68 18.65 17.67
CA THR A 512 -0.68 18.20 17.33
C THR A 512 -0.95 16.72 17.67
N MET A 513 0.05 15.84 17.54
CA MET A 513 -0.12 14.41 17.83
C MET A 513 0.00 14.06 19.32
N GLY A 514 0.85 14.80 20.06
CA GLY A 514 1.14 14.57 21.47
C GLY A 514 0.31 15.43 22.43
N GLU A 515 -0.32 16.48 21.91
CA GLU A 515 -0.99 17.53 22.67
C GLU A 515 0.01 18.25 23.59
N LEU A 516 -0.14 18.11 24.91
CA LEU A 516 0.67 18.70 25.96
C LEU A 516 1.26 17.53 26.79
N THR A 517 2.48 17.12 26.46
CA THR A 517 3.10 15.91 27.02
C THR A 517 4.09 16.25 28.12
N PRO A 518 3.89 15.81 29.38
CA PRO A 518 4.82 16.06 30.48
C PRO A 518 6.16 15.37 30.26
N VAL A 519 7.24 15.97 30.76
CA VAL A 519 8.59 15.41 30.74
C VAL A 519 9.09 15.30 32.17
N VAL A 520 9.31 14.07 32.62
CA VAL A 520 9.69 13.77 34.02
C VAL A 520 11.18 13.53 34.18
N LYS A 521 11.91 13.31 33.08
CA LYS A 521 13.35 13.01 33.10
C LYS A 521 14.05 13.49 31.83
N ILE A 522 15.21 14.11 31.97
CA ILE A 522 16.07 14.56 30.86
C ILE A 522 17.51 14.12 31.12
N ASP A 523 18.13 13.42 30.17
CA ASP A 523 19.55 13.02 30.23
C ASP A 523 19.93 12.31 31.55
N GLY A 524 19.04 11.47 32.06
CA GLY A 524 19.25 10.76 33.32
C GLY A 524 18.84 11.53 34.59
N ARG A 525 18.47 12.82 34.50
CA ARG A 525 18.10 13.67 35.64
C ARG A 525 16.59 13.80 35.76
N GLU A 526 16.06 13.59 36.95
CA GLU A 526 14.66 13.84 37.26
C GLU A 526 14.36 15.34 37.15
N ILE A 527 13.21 15.68 36.58
CA ILE A 527 12.69 17.05 36.50
C ILE A 527 11.75 17.24 37.68
N GLY A 528 11.98 18.28 38.48
CA GLY A 528 11.25 18.49 39.73
C GLY A 528 11.38 17.28 40.67
N ASP A 529 10.25 16.63 40.96
CA ASP A 529 10.13 15.41 41.76
C ASP A 529 9.87 14.15 40.91
N GLY A 530 10.05 14.24 39.58
CA GLY A 530 9.81 13.16 38.64
C GLY A 530 8.32 12.87 38.39
N GLN A 531 7.41 13.75 38.80
CA GLN A 531 5.97 13.64 38.57
C GLN A 531 5.45 14.76 37.65
N VAL A 532 4.23 14.60 37.15
CA VAL A 532 3.54 15.65 36.40
C VAL A 532 3.18 16.79 37.35
N GLY A 533 3.76 17.97 37.10
CA GLY A 533 3.57 19.12 37.97
C GLY A 533 2.23 19.84 37.80
N PRO A 534 1.86 20.69 38.79
CA PRO A 534 0.55 21.34 38.85
C PRO A 534 0.31 22.35 37.72
N VAL A 535 1.34 23.04 37.22
CA VAL A 535 1.19 23.99 36.10
C VAL A 535 0.87 23.23 34.82
N THR A 536 1.60 22.15 34.57
CA THR A 536 1.39 21.26 33.42
C THR A 536 -0.03 20.67 33.43
N GLN A 537 -0.48 20.12 34.57
CA GLN A 537 -1.81 19.54 34.70
C GLN A 537 -2.93 20.56 34.46
N ARG A 538 -2.77 21.80 34.96
CA ARG A 538 -3.73 22.88 34.75
C ARG A 538 -3.83 23.25 33.27
N LEU A 539 -2.69 23.35 32.58
CA LEU A 539 -2.65 23.66 31.14
C LEU A 539 -3.18 22.51 30.28
N GLN A 540 -2.94 21.25 30.65
CA GLN A 540 -3.54 20.09 30.00
C GLN A 540 -5.07 20.13 30.06
N ASN A 541 -5.64 20.43 31.23
CA ASN A 541 -7.09 20.54 31.41
C ASN A 541 -7.67 21.69 30.57
N ALA A 542 -7.01 22.84 30.57
CA ALA A 542 -7.43 23.99 29.77
C ALA A 542 -7.34 23.70 28.25
N TYR A 543 -6.28 23.02 27.81
CA TYR A 543 -6.11 22.61 26.41
C TYR A 543 -7.18 21.63 25.97
N LYS A 544 -7.47 20.60 26.80
CA LYS A 544 -8.53 19.62 26.54
C LYS A 544 -9.88 20.30 26.35
N GLY A 545 -10.30 21.17 27.28
CA GLY A 545 -11.55 21.91 27.15
C GLY A 545 -11.61 22.74 25.86
N LEU A 546 -10.52 23.42 25.51
CA LEU A 546 -10.45 24.21 24.28
C LEU A 546 -10.58 23.36 23.01
N THR A 547 -9.98 22.16 22.98
CA THR A 547 -10.07 21.24 21.83
C THR A 547 -11.47 20.66 21.63
N GLU A 548 -12.24 20.49 22.70
CA GLU A 548 -13.63 20.00 22.63
C GLU A 548 -14.60 21.10 22.11
N GLU A 549 -14.33 22.36 22.46
CA GLU A 549 -15.21 23.49 22.16
C GLU A 549 -14.94 24.13 20.79
N SER A 550 -13.69 24.16 20.32
CA SER A 550 -13.30 24.95 19.15
C SER A 550 -12.81 24.12 17.96
N GLY A 551 -12.80 24.74 16.78
CA GLY A 551 -12.37 24.12 15.53
C GLY A 551 -13.41 24.27 14.42
N VAL A 552 -12.99 23.96 13.18
CA VAL A 552 -13.87 24.04 12.01
C VAL A 552 -14.73 22.78 11.96
N PRO A 553 -16.08 22.89 11.97
CA PRO A 553 -16.95 21.72 11.93
C PRO A 553 -16.79 20.96 10.61
N ILE A 554 -16.74 19.63 10.68
CA ILE A 554 -16.84 18.76 9.52
C ILE A 554 -18.30 18.80 9.04
N PRO A 555 -18.58 19.19 7.78
CA PRO A 555 -19.94 19.27 7.26
C PRO A 555 -20.70 17.96 7.45
N SER A 556 -21.94 18.04 7.94
CA SER A 556 -22.88 16.92 7.96
C SER A 556 -23.70 16.90 6.67
N TYR A 557 -23.99 15.70 6.15
CA TYR A 557 -24.89 15.51 5.01
C TYR A 557 -26.33 15.99 5.26
N GLN A 558 -26.69 16.22 6.52
CA GLN A 558 -27.99 16.80 6.90
C GLN A 558 -27.84 18.31 7.07
N GLN A 559 -28.08 19.08 6.02
CA GLN A 559 -28.68 20.44 6.11
C GLN A 559 -28.86 21.17 4.77
N GLU A 560 -28.49 20.60 3.63
CA GLU A 560 -28.77 21.20 2.32
C GLU A 560 -29.36 20.12 1.41
N GLU A 561 -30.70 20.06 1.34
CA GLU A 561 -31.53 19.55 0.23
C GLU A 561 -32.92 19.18 0.79
N PHE A 562 -33.80 20.19 0.90
CA PHE A 562 -35.25 20.17 0.62
C PHE A 562 -35.81 21.55 1.02
N GLU A 563 -35.47 22.59 0.27
CA GLU A 563 -36.30 23.79 0.09
C GLU A 563 -36.45 24.10 -1.39
#